data_AF-A0A855LJ84-F1
#
_entry.id   AF-A0A855LJ84-F1
#
_cell.length_a   1.000
_cell.length_b   1.000
_cell.length_c   1.000
_cell.angle_alpha   90.00
_cell.angle_beta   90.00
_cell.angle_gamma   90.00
#
_symmetry.space_group_name_H-M   'P 1'
#
loop_
_entity.id
_entity.type
_entity.pdbx_description
1 polymer ?
#
loop_
_entity_poly.entity_id
_entity_poly.type
_entity_poly.pdbx_seq_one_letter_code
_entity_poly.pdbx_strand_id
1 'polypeptide(L)'
;VCVWVGEEGFSIGKWDAKAEASWAFFASLVLGLLACCLSANGKLHGWLRSRNVTKQSSYPSQWFSAFAKYDRVITLHLDDERRVLGWPVDWPPESTSGQFVMQYPCWINEDGTEVPISAEFLLIDSTRVKWVEFSPVSEGSS
;
A
#
# COMPACT_ATOMS: atom_id res chain seq x y z
N VAL A 1 -4.35 17.92 -33.66
CA VAL A 1 -3.07 17.69 -32.95
C VAL A 1 -2.12 16.79 -33.74
N CYS A 2 -2.58 15.75 -34.46
CA CYS A 2 -1.70 14.91 -35.29
C CYS A 2 -1.17 15.54 -36.60
N VAL A 3 -1.72 16.68 -37.05
CA VAL A 3 -1.23 17.37 -38.26
C VAL A 3 0.10 18.09 -37.99
N TRP A 4 0.31 18.59 -36.77
CA TRP A 4 1.49 19.38 -36.41
C TRP A 4 2.79 18.55 -36.39
N VAL A 5 2.70 17.24 -36.13
CA VAL A 5 3.87 16.34 -36.13
C VAL A 5 4.37 16.03 -37.55
N GLY A 6 3.57 16.32 -38.59
CA GLY A 6 3.92 16.04 -39.99
C GLY A 6 4.64 17.18 -40.72
N GLU A 7 4.53 18.43 -40.25
CA GLU A 7 5.07 19.60 -40.96
C GLU A 7 6.57 19.86 -40.69
N GLU A 8 7.09 19.43 -39.55
CA GLU A 8 8.49 19.69 -39.13
C GLU A 8 9.36 18.42 -39.06
N GLY A 9 8.84 17.29 -39.54
CA GLY A 9 9.53 16.01 -39.56
C GLY A 9 10.62 15.95 -40.63
N PHE A 10 11.88 15.82 -40.21
CA PHE A 10 12.97 15.45 -41.11
C PHE A 10 12.68 14.07 -41.72
N SER A 11 12.34 14.03 -43.01
CA SER A 11 12.17 12.78 -43.77
C SER A 11 13.54 12.19 -44.08
N ILE A 12 13.96 11.19 -43.30
CA ILE A 12 15.18 10.43 -43.56
C ILE A 12 14.85 9.36 -44.60
N GLY A 13 14.88 9.75 -45.88
CA GLY A 13 14.79 8.84 -47.03
C GLY A 13 13.38 8.56 -47.57
N LYS A 14 13.29 7.84 -48.70
CA LYS A 14 12.02 7.50 -49.35
C LYS A 14 11.25 6.48 -48.52
N TRP A 15 10.09 6.88 -48.02
CA TRP A 15 9.16 6.02 -47.29
C TRP A 15 8.42 5.10 -48.28
N ASP A 16 9.04 3.95 -48.58
CA ASP A 16 8.42 2.91 -49.39
C ASP A 16 7.57 1.97 -48.51
N ALA A 17 6.59 1.27 -49.08
CA ALA A 17 5.68 0.38 -48.34
C ALA A 17 6.42 -0.71 -47.54
N LYS A 18 7.61 -1.11 -48.02
CA LYS A 18 8.51 -2.04 -47.33
C LYS A 18 9.13 -1.43 -46.07
N ALA A 19 9.48 -0.14 -46.12
CA ALA A 19 10.02 0.58 -44.97
C ALA A 19 8.94 0.80 -43.92
N GLU A 20 7.72 1.13 -44.33
CA GLU A 20 6.56 1.27 -43.44
C GLU A 20 6.28 -0.02 -42.66
N ALA A 21 6.18 -1.15 -43.36
CA ALA A 21 5.92 -2.44 -42.72
C ALA A 21 7.03 -2.84 -41.76
N SER A 22 8.29 -2.57 -42.10
CA SER A 22 9.44 -2.84 -41.24
C SER A 22 9.39 -1.99 -39.98
N TRP A 23 9.14 -0.68 -40.12
CA TRP A 23 9.04 0.23 -38.99
C TRP A 23 7.84 -0.07 -38.09
N ALA A 24 6.70 -0.45 -38.66
CA ALA A 24 5.53 -0.88 -37.89
C ALA A 24 5.84 -2.14 -37.06
N PHE A 25 6.52 -3.13 -37.65
CA PHE A 25 6.93 -4.33 -36.92
C PHE A 25 7.87 -4.02 -35.76
N PHE A 26 8.91 -3.20 -35.99
CA PHE A 26 9.82 -2.80 -34.92
C PHE A 26 9.12 -1.97 -33.84
N ALA A 27 8.24 -1.04 -34.23
CA ALA A 27 7.45 -0.26 -33.29
C ALA A 27 6.56 -1.16 -32.42
N SER A 28 5.86 -2.13 -33.03
CA SER A 28 5.04 -3.11 -32.30
C SER A 28 5.88 -4.00 -31.39
N LEU A 29 7.06 -4.46 -31.84
CA LEU A 29 7.96 -5.28 -31.02
C LEU A 29 8.47 -4.50 -29.81
N VAL A 30 8.92 -3.25 -30.02
CA VAL A 30 9.40 -2.37 -28.95
C VAL A 30 8.27 -2.05 -27.98
N LEU A 31 7.07 -1.71 -28.47
CA LEU A 31 5.92 -1.45 -27.61
C LEU A 31 5.49 -2.69 -26.83
N GLY A 32 5.52 -3.88 -27.45
CA GLY A 32 5.23 -5.16 -26.77
C GLY A 32 6.25 -5.50 -25.70
N LEU A 33 7.54 -5.33 -25.98
CA LEU A 33 8.63 -5.52 -25.00
C LEU A 33 8.56 -4.49 -23.87
N LEU A 34 8.27 -3.22 -24.18
CA LEU A 34 8.03 -2.20 -23.17
C LEU A 34 6.85 -2.58 -22.28
N ALA A 35 5.70 -2.97 -22.86
CA ALA A 35 4.53 -3.40 -22.08
C ALA A 35 4.85 -4.61 -21.18
N CYS A 36 5.60 -5.59 -21.68
CA CYS A 36 6.02 -6.76 -20.91
C CYS A 36 6.99 -6.37 -19.78
N CYS A 37 7.99 -5.53 -20.06
CA CYS A 37 8.93 -5.02 -19.06
C CYS A 37 8.24 -4.16 -18.00
N LEU A 38 7.26 -3.36 -18.40
CA LEU A 38 6.42 -2.54 -17.53
C LEU A 38 5.51 -3.41 -16.65
N SER A 39 4.95 -4.49 -17.19
CA SER A 39 4.14 -5.46 -16.45
C SER A 39 4.97 -6.32 -15.50
N ALA A 40 6.19 -6.69 -15.88
CA ALA A 40 7.07 -7.54 -15.09
C ALA A 40 7.79 -6.76 -13.98
N ASN A 41 8.06 -5.46 -14.19
CA ASN A 41 8.59 -4.60 -13.15
C ASN A 41 7.45 -3.99 -12.33
N GLY A 42 7.19 -4.53 -11.13
CA GLY A 42 6.33 -3.89 -10.11
C GLY A 42 6.75 -2.46 -9.70
N LYS A 43 7.81 -1.91 -10.31
CA LYS A 43 8.31 -0.54 -10.17
C LYS A 43 7.45 0.51 -10.89
N LEU A 44 6.63 0.13 -11.88
CA LEU A 44 5.68 1.07 -12.51
C LEU A 44 4.67 1.60 -11.49
N HIS A 45 4.23 0.73 -10.58
CA HIS A 45 3.35 1.08 -9.47
C HIS A 45 4.04 2.09 -8.53
N GLY A 46 5.35 1.94 -8.31
CA GLY A 46 6.17 2.88 -7.53
C GLY A 46 6.37 4.24 -8.22
N TRP A 47 6.51 4.28 -9.55
CA TRP A 47 6.63 5.52 -10.31
C TRP A 47 5.29 6.28 -10.39
N LEU A 48 4.16 5.58 -10.56
CA LEU A 48 2.84 6.21 -10.49
C LEU A 48 2.55 6.78 -9.09
N ARG A 49 3.06 6.12 -8.04
CA ARG A 49 2.94 6.57 -6.64
C ARG A 49 3.70 7.86 -6.35
N SER A 50 4.80 8.15 -7.06
CA SER A 50 5.59 9.37 -6.83
C SER A 50 4.98 10.62 -7.45
N ARG A 51 4.01 10.49 -8.37
CA ARG A 51 3.24 11.61 -8.94
C ARG A 51 1.90 11.73 -8.24
N ASN A 52 1.95 12.31 -7.05
CA ASN A 52 0.87 12.63 -6.10
C ASN A 52 -0.38 13.33 -6.71
N VAL A 53 -1.10 12.64 -7.60
CA VAL A 53 -2.25 13.15 -8.36
C VAL A 53 -3.57 12.52 -7.92
N THR A 54 -3.55 11.52 -7.02
CA THR A 54 -4.78 10.95 -6.46
C THR A 54 -4.69 10.86 -4.95
N LYS A 55 -5.55 11.62 -4.25
CA LYS A 55 -5.81 11.50 -2.80
C LYS A 55 -6.42 10.15 -2.40
N GLN A 56 -6.68 9.26 -3.36
CA GLN A 56 -7.11 7.89 -3.14
C GLN A 56 -5.85 7.03 -2.99
N SER A 57 -5.59 6.60 -1.75
CA SER A 57 -4.36 5.91 -1.38
C SER A 57 -4.20 4.62 -2.19
N SER A 58 -3.05 4.40 -2.82
CA SER A 58 -2.71 3.18 -3.59
C SER A 58 -2.57 1.92 -2.72
N TYR A 59 -3.06 1.96 -1.47
CA TYR A 59 -3.02 0.84 -0.54
C TYR A 59 -4.21 -0.10 -0.81
N PRO A 60 -4.00 -1.42 -0.66
CA PRO A 60 -5.02 -2.43 -0.99
C PRO A 60 -6.33 -2.25 -0.20
N SER A 61 -6.26 -1.66 0.99
CA SER A 61 -7.43 -1.35 1.82
C SER A 61 -7.21 -0.05 2.62
N GLN A 62 -8.30 0.62 3.01
CA GLN A 62 -8.22 1.77 3.94
C GLN A 62 -7.61 1.37 5.27
N TRP A 63 -7.89 0.14 5.71
CA TRP A 63 -7.29 -0.49 6.86
C TRP A 63 -5.76 -0.52 6.76
N PHE A 64 -5.22 -1.09 5.68
CA PHE A 64 -3.78 -1.11 5.44
C PHE A 64 -3.19 0.30 5.43
N SER A 65 -3.88 1.26 4.80
CA SER A 65 -3.41 2.65 4.77
C SER A 65 -3.36 3.31 6.15
N ALA A 66 -4.26 2.95 7.06
CA ALA A 66 -4.28 3.48 8.42
C ALA A 66 -3.05 2.98 9.19
N PHE A 67 -2.82 1.65 9.23
CA PHE A 67 -1.66 1.08 9.93
C PHE A 67 -0.34 1.51 9.30
N ALA A 68 -0.26 1.56 7.96
CA ALA A 68 0.96 2.01 7.28
C ALA A 68 1.26 3.50 7.51
N LYS A 69 0.26 4.33 7.87
CA LYS A 69 0.43 5.76 8.13
C LYS A 69 0.71 6.07 9.61
N TYR A 70 0.17 5.26 10.51
CA TYR A 70 0.23 5.49 11.95
C TYR A 70 1.00 4.37 12.64
N ASP A 71 2.33 4.47 12.63
CA ASP A 71 3.23 3.55 13.33
C ASP A 71 3.32 3.92 14.82
N ARG A 72 2.40 3.37 15.62
CA ARG A 72 2.22 3.71 17.05
C ARG A 72 1.70 2.50 17.81
N VAL A 73 1.76 2.60 19.14
CA VAL A 73 1.00 1.74 20.04
C VAL A 73 -0.49 1.83 19.67
N ILE A 74 -1.16 0.68 19.68
CA ILE A 74 -2.59 0.58 19.40
C ILE A 74 -3.33 -0.08 20.54
N THR A 75 -4.61 0.23 20.64
CA THR A 75 -5.57 -0.47 21.49
C THR A 75 -6.56 -1.22 20.62
N LEU A 76 -6.58 -2.54 20.76
CA LEU A 76 -7.58 -3.41 20.14
C LEU A 76 -8.78 -3.52 21.07
N HIS A 77 -9.97 -3.17 20.57
CA HIS A 77 -11.24 -3.39 21.27
C HIS A 77 -11.85 -4.68 20.76
N LEU A 78 -12.00 -5.65 21.65
CA LEU A 78 -12.49 -6.98 21.32
C LEU A 78 -14.03 -7.03 21.34
N ASP A 79 -14.56 -8.07 20.71
CA ASP A 79 -15.99 -8.39 20.65
C ASP A 79 -16.63 -8.63 22.02
N ASP A 80 -15.83 -9.03 23.01
CA ASP A 80 -16.22 -9.27 24.39
C ASP A 80 -16.02 -8.07 25.32
N GLU A 81 -15.95 -6.86 24.75
CA GLU A 81 -15.76 -5.58 25.45
C GLU A 81 -14.41 -5.44 26.19
N ARG A 82 -13.50 -6.43 26.05
CA ARG A 82 -12.13 -6.31 26.55
C ARG A 82 -11.26 -5.47 25.63
N ARG A 83 -10.22 -4.87 26.21
CA ARG A 83 -9.30 -3.97 25.50
C ARG A 83 -7.86 -4.43 25.71
N VAL A 84 -7.11 -4.54 24.62
CA VAL A 84 -5.69 -4.92 24.62
C VAL A 84 -4.87 -3.78 24.03
N LEU A 85 -3.99 -3.22 24.84
CA LEU A 85 -2.95 -2.29 24.41
C LEU A 85 -1.71 -3.07 23.98
N GLY A 86 -0.99 -2.58 22.97
CA GLY A 86 0.36 -3.06 22.68
C GLY A 86 0.91 -2.52 21.38
N TRP A 87 2.12 -2.98 21.02
CA TRP A 87 2.73 -2.61 19.75
C TRP A 87 2.33 -3.60 18.64
N PRO A 88 1.75 -3.16 17.51
CA PRO A 88 1.44 -4.05 16.41
C PRO A 88 2.69 -4.37 15.59
N VAL A 89 3.28 -5.54 15.81
CA VAL A 89 4.43 -6.01 15.03
C VAL A 89 4.00 -6.45 13.63
N ASP A 90 2.84 -7.08 13.56
CA ASP A 90 2.18 -7.45 12.31
C ASP A 90 0.66 -7.26 12.45
N TRP A 91 0.02 -6.93 11.35
CA TRP A 91 -1.40 -6.60 11.32
C TRP A 91 -2.04 -7.13 10.03
N PRO A 92 -3.32 -7.51 10.10
CA PRO A 92 -3.97 -8.14 8.97
C PRO A 92 -4.12 -7.13 7.80
N PRO A 93 -4.07 -7.61 6.55
CA PRO A 93 -4.26 -6.75 5.38
C PRO A 93 -5.69 -6.19 5.29
N GLU A 94 -6.65 -6.87 5.92
CA GLU A 94 -8.08 -6.55 5.95
C GLU A 94 -8.62 -6.69 7.37
N SER A 95 -9.72 -6.00 7.70
CA SER A 95 -10.34 -6.13 9.03
C SER A 95 -11.01 -7.48 9.26
N THR A 96 -11.43 -8.17 8.19
CA THR A 96 -12.22 -9.41 8.25
C THR A 96 -11.41 -10.68 8.14
N SER A 97 -10.11 -10.60 7.82
CA SER A 97 -9.26 -11.77 7.63
C SER A 97 -7.84 -11.53 8.13
N GLY A 98 -7.29 -12.52 8.85
CA GLY A 98 -5.91 -12.51 9.35
C GLY A 98 -5.82 -12.34 10.85
N GLN A 99 -4.63 -12.00 11.34
CA GLN A 99 -4.33 -11.93 12.76
C GLN A 99 -3.46 -10.70 13.05
N PHE A 100 -3.68 -10.11 14.23
CA PHE A 100 -2.78 -9.14 14.82
C PHE A 100 -1.71 -9.86 15.62
N VAL A 101 -0.47 -9.42 15.48
CA VAL A 101 0.65 -9.83 16.32
C VAL A 101 1.03 -8.64 17.20
N MET A 102 0.62 -8.70 18.47
CA MET A 102 0.83 -7.65 19.45
C MET A 102 2.05 -7.97 20.31
N GLN A 103 3.01 -7.06 20.41
CA GLN A 103 4.16 -7.18 21.30
C GLN A 103 3.96 -6.36 22.58
N TYR A 104 4.46 -6.91 23.70
CA TYR A 104 4.26 -6.41 25.06
C TYR A 104 2.79 -6.03 25.35
N PRO A 105 1.85 -6.97 25.18
CA PRO A 105 0.44 -6.68 25.31
C PRO A 105 0.02 -6.47 26.78
N CYS A 106 -0.86 -5.50 27.00
CA CYS A 106 -1.45 -5.18 28.29
C CYS A 106 -2.99 -5.15 28.18
N TRP A 107 -3.70 -5.72 29.14
CA TRP A 107 -5.14 -5.50 29.27
C TRP A 107 -5.42 -4.09 29.79
N ILE A 108 -6.43 -3.42 29.24
CA ILE A 108 -6.95 -2.18 29.78
C ILE A 108 -8.29 -2.47 30.48
N ASN A 109 -8.31 -2.32 31.81
CA ASN A 109 -9.54 -2.46 32.61
C ASN A 109 -10.49 -1.28 32.36
N GLU A 110 -11.74 -1.39 32.80
CA GLU A 110 -12.74 -0.31 32.70
C GLU A 110 -12.25 1.01 33.31
N ASP A 111 -11.53 0.93 34.42
CA ASP A 111 -10.92 2.06 35.14
C ASP A 111 -9.71 2.69 34.41
N GLY A 112 -9.33 2.17 33.24
CA GLY A 112 -8.17 2.63 32.47
C GLY A 112 -6.82 2.12 33.00
N THR A 113 -6.83 1.21 33.98
CA THR A 113 -5.60 0.59 34.49
C THR A 113 -5.06 -0.44 33.51
N GLU A 114 -3.75 -0.40 33.28
CA GLU A 114 -3.03 -1.34 32.42
C GLU A 114 -2.52 -2.52 33.24
N VAL A 115 -2.91 -3.74 32.85
CA VAL A 115 -2.47 -4.98 33.46
C VAL A 115 -1.65 -5.77 32.44
N PRO A 116 -0.34 -5.96 32.65
CA PRO A 116 0.51 -6.63 31.69
C PRO A 116 0.11 -8.10 31.53
N ILE A 117 0.19 -8.59 30.29
CA ILE A 117 0.00 -10.01 29.99
C ILE A 117 1.37 -10.69 30.13
N SER A 118 1.40 -11.86 30.75
CA SER A 118 2.63 -12.66 30.92
C SER A 118 3.11 -13.34 29.63
N ALA A 119 2.93 -12.69 28.48
CA ALA A 119 3.35 -13.16 27.16
C ALA A 119 4.04 -12.00 26.43
N GLU A 120 5.15 -12.27 25.75
CA GLU A 120 5.85 -11.26 24.96
C GLU A 120 5.09 -10.88 23.69
N PHE A 121 4.45 -11.88 23.06
CA PHE A 121 3.60 -11.72 21.88
C PHE A 121 2.22 -12.31 22.13
N LEU A 122 1.19 -11.62 21.63
CA LEU A 122 -0.19 -12.09 21.65
C LEU A 122 -0.76 -12.02 20.23
N LEU A 123 -1.29 -13.15 19.77
CA LEU A 123 -1.96 -13.24 18.47
C LEU A 123 -3.47 -13.14 18.67
N ILE A 124 -4.09 -12.22 17.95
CA ILE A 124 -5.55 -11.97 18.02
C ILE A 124 -6.13 -12.04 16.61
N ASP A 125 -7.15 -12.88 16.43
CA ASP A 125 -7.88 -12.94 15.16
C ASP A 125 -8.59 -11.61 14.90
N SER A 126 -8.43 -11.08 13.69
CA SER A 126 -9.02 -9.79 13.29
C SER A 126 -10.54 -9.79 13.40
N THR A 127 -11.18 -10.95 13.23
CA THR A 127 -12.64 -11.12 13.34
C THR A 127 -13.18 -10.87 14.75
N ARG A 128 -12.32 -10.98 15.77
CA ARG A 128 -12.66 -10.68 17.16
C ARG A 128 -12.44 -9.23 17.54
N VAL A 129 -11.86 -8.42 16.64
CA VAL A 129 -11.59 -7.01 16.87
C VAL A 129 -12.72 -6.17 16.30
N LYS A 130 -13.40 -5.42 17.17
CA LYS A 130 -14.52 -4.54 16.83
C LYS A 130 -14.04 -3.25 16.18
N TRP A 131 -12.99 -2.63 16.75
CA TRP A 131 -12.29 -1.48 16.19
C TRP A 131 -10.90 -1.34 16.82
N VAL A 132 -10.08 -0.47 16.22
CA VAL A 132 -8.71 -0.20 16.65
C VAL A 132 -8.54 1.29 16.90
N GLU A 133 -7.90 1.62 18.02
CA GLU A 133 -7.52 2.97 18.37
C GLU A 133 -5.99 3.12 18.27
N PHE A 134 -5.54 4.19 17.64
CA PHE A 134 -4.13 4.55 17.60
C PHE A 134 -3.85 5.53 18.74
N SER A 135 -2.81 5.28 19.53
CA SER A 135 -2.44 6.19 20.61
C SER A 135 -2.13 7.60 20.08
N PRO A 136 -2.40 8.66 20.87
CA PRO A 136 -1.99 10.01 20.52
C PRO A 136 -0.48 10.07 20.30
N VAL A 137 -0.02 11.02 19.48
CA VAL A 137 1.43 11.29 19.39
C VAL A 137 1.87 11.69 20.78
N SER A 138 2.73 10.89 21.42
CA SER A 138 3.47 11.38 22.57
C SER A 138 4.35 12.53 22.08
N GLU A 139 4.05 13.76 22.48
CA GLU A 139 4.95 14.90 22.31
C GLU A 139 6.24 14.62 23.10
N GLY A 140 7.18 13.88 22.53
CA GLY A 140 8.29 13.34 23.32
C GLY A 140 9.31 12.50 22.56
N SER A 141 9.57 12.80 21.30
CA SER A 141 10.80 12.38 20.61
C SER A 141 10.90 13.14 19.28
N SER A 142 11.40 14.37 19.39
CA SER A 142 12.01 15.12 18.29
C SER A 142 13.46 14.70 18.10
#